data_AF-B1VCM8-F1
#
_entry.id   AF-B1VCM8-F1
#
_cell.length_a   1.000
_cell.length_b   1.000
_cell.length_c   1.000
_cell.angle_alpha   90.00
_cell.angle_beta   90.00
_cell.angle_gamma   90.00
#
_symmetry.space_group_name_H-M   'P 1'
#
loop_
_entity.id
_entity.type
_entity.pdbx_description
1 polymer ?
#
loop_
_entity_poly.entity_id
_entity_poly.type
_entity_poly.pdbx_seq_one_letter_code
_entity_poly.pdbx_strand_id
1 'polypeptide(L)'
;DYLYQYRTLCSNLERSLSALWGKLASEILMQNWDIAFEELNRLKEIIDTKSFASPLNQVQNRIWLMHWGLYIFFNHDNGRTQIIELFNQDKYLNAIQTSAPHLLRYLATAFIVNKRRRPQLKEFIKVIQQEHYSYKDPIIEFLACVFVN
;
A
#
# COMPACT_ATOMS: atom_id res chain seq x y z
N ASP A 1 -19.10 -13.77 6.33
CA ASP A 1 -19.42 -13.70 7.78
C ASP A 1 -18.73 -14.71 8.68
N TYR A 2 -18.45 -15.94 8.21
CA TYR A 2 -17.77 -16.96 9.03
C TYR A 2 -16.42 -16.52 9.62
N LEU A 3 -15.60 -15.78 8.87
CA LEU A 3 -14.31 -15.29 9.38
C LEU A 3 -14.45 -14.20 10.46
N TYR A 4 -15.54 -13.43 10.42
CA TYR A 4 -15.84 -12.45 11.47
C TYR A 4 -16.19 -13.16 12.78
N GLN A 5 -17.07 -14.16 12.72
CA GLN A 5 -17.43 -15.01 13.87
C GLN A 5 -16.23 -15.80 14.40
N TYR A 6 -15.36 -16.29 13.51
CA TYR A 6 -14.12 -16.94 13.93
C TYR A 6 -13.23 -15.99 14.73
N ARG A 7 -13.10 -14.72 14.29
CA ARG A 7 -12.25 -13.73 14.94
C ARG A 7 -12.76 -13.35 16.33
N THR A 8 -14.07 -13.31 16.57
CA THR A 8 -14.62 -13.01 17.91
C THR A 8 -14.39 -14.16 18.91
N LEU A 9 -14.23 -15.39 18.42
CA LEU A 9 -14.01 -16.58 19.23
C LEU A 9 -12.53 -16.97 19.35
N CYS A 10 -11.65 -16.43 18.51
CA CYS A 10 -10.25 -16.82 18.45
C CYS A 10 -9.40 -16.08 19.50
N SER A 11 -8.66 -16.81 20.33
CA SER A 11 -7.69 -16.27 21.29
C SER A 11 -6.27 -16.13 20.71
N ASN A 12 -6.00 -16.72 19.55
CA ASN A 12 -4.67 -16.72 18.93
C ASN A 12 -4.50 -15.54 17.95
N LEU A 13 -3.54 -14.65 18.23
CA LEU A 13 -3.28 -13.43 17.46
C LEU A 13 -2.80 -13.70 16.02
N GLU A 14 -2.08 -14.79 15.76
CA GLU A 14 -1.61 -15.12 14.41
C GLU A 14 -2.73 -15.65 13.52
N ARG A 15 -3.59 -16.52 14.09
CA ARG A 15 -4.79 -17.02 13.40
C ARG A 15 -5.80 -15.90 13.19
N SER A 16 -5.92 -14.98 14.15
CA SER A 16 -6.75 -13.78 14.02
C SER A 16 -6.28 -12.87 12.86
N LEU A 17 -4.96 -12.64 12.74
CA LEU A 17 -4.39 -11.89 11.61
C LEU A 17 -4.62 -12.60 10.27
N SER A 18 -4.45 -13.93 10.24
CA SER A 18 -4.68 -14.74 9.03
C SER A 18 -6.15 -14.71 8.60
N ALA A 19 -7.08 -14.77 9.56
CA ALA A 19 -8.51 -14.62 9.29
C ALA A 19 -8.86 -13.23 8.75
N LEU A 20 -8.15 -12.18 9.22
CA LEU A 20 -8.33 -10.82 8.73
C LEU A 20 -7.90 -10.66 7.27
N TRP A 21 -6.75 -11.23 6.90
CA TRP A 21 -6.32 -11.31 5.50
C TRP A 21 -7.33 -12.08 4.63
N GLY A 22 -7.87 -13.20 5.14
CA GLY A 22 -8.90 -13.96 4.44
C GLY A 22 -10.20 -13.18 4.26
N LYS A 23 -10.60 -12.39 5.26
CA LYS A 23 -11.79 -11.52 5.17
C LYS A 23 -11.58 -10.44 4.12
N LEU A 24 -10.43 -9.75 4.13
CA LEU A 24 -10.08 -8.77 3.09
C LEU A 24 -10.15 -9.39 1.68
N ALA A 25 -9.51 -10.55 1.49
CA ALA A 25 -9.52 -11.24 0.21
C ALA A 25 -10.94 -11.60 -0.25
N SER A 26 -11.78 -12.05 0.69
CA SER A 26 -13.19 -12.37 0.40
C SER A 26 -13.97 -11.13 -0.04
N GLU A 27 -13.80 -9.98 0.63
CA GLU A 27 -14.48 -8.74 0.24
C GLU A 27 -14.02 -8.19 -1.10
N ILE A 28 -12.72 -8.31 -1.42
CA ILE A 28 -12.20 -7.94 -2.74
C ILE A 28 -12.80 -8.82 -3.84
N LEU A 29 -12.89 -10.13 -3.60
CA LEU A 29 -13.48 -11.07 -4.58
C LEU A 29 -14.98 -10.82 -4.78
N MET A 30 -15.69 -10.39 -3.74
CA MET A 30 -17.09 -10.00 -3.81
C MET A 30 -17.30 -8.57 -4.32
N GLN A 31 -16.22 -7.83 -4.61
CA GLN A 31 -16.23 -6.43 -5.08
C GLN A 31 -16.93 -5.46 -4.10
N ASN A 32 -16.91 -5.78 -2.81
CA ASN A 32 -17.44 -4.92 -1.76
C ASN A 32 -16.37 -3.90 -1.33
N TRP A 33 -16.15 -2.87 -2.14
CA TRP A 33 -15.01 -1.97 -1.98
C TRP A 33 -15.01 -1.17 -0.67
N ASP A 34 -16.17 -0.73 -0.18
CA ASP A 34 -16.29 0.03 1.07
C ASP A 34 -15.88 -0.82 2.29
N ILE A 35 -16.36 -2.07 2.34
CA ILE A 35 -16.04 -3.01 3.42
C ILE A 35 -14.58 -3.46 3.31
N ALA A 36 -14.11 -3.76 2.09
CA ALA A 36 -12.72 -4.10 1.85
C ALA A 36 -11.79 -2.97 2.31
N PHE A 37 -12.19 -1.72 2.09
CA PHE A 37 -11.45 -0.55 2.53
C PHE A 37 -11.38 -0.44 4.07
N GLU A 38 -12.49 -0.68 4.77
CA GLU A 38 -12.50 -0.74 6.24
C GLU A 38 -11.56 -1.84 6.77
N GLU A 39 -11.64 -3.06 6.22
CA GLU A 39 -10.80 -4.18 6.64
C GLU A 39 -9.31 -3.94 6.31
N LEU A 40 -9.00 -3.23 5.21
CA LEU A 40 -7.64 -2.81 4.87
C LEU A 40 -7.06 -1.86 5.92
N ASN A 41 -7.82 -0.86 6.37
CA ASN A 41 -7.37 0.06 7.42
C ASN A 41 -7.15 -0.66 8.75
N ARG A 42 -8.03 -1.60 9.09
CA ARG A 42 -7.86 -2.43 10.28
C ARG A 42 -6.60 -3.31 10.20
N LEU A 43 -6.32 -3.90 9.03
CA LEU A 43 -5.07 -4.63 8.79
C LEU A 43 -3.86 -3.72 8.95
N LYS A 44 -3.93 -2.52 8.37
CA LYS A 44 -2.88 -1.50 8.47
C LYS A 44 -2.54 -1.19 9.93
N GLU A 45 -3.54 -0.91 10.76
CA GLU A 45 -3.35 -0.61 12.19
C GLU A 45 -2.67 -1.76 12.95
N ILE A 46 -3.07 -3.01 12.69
CA ILE A 46 -2.47 -4.17 13.33
C ILE A 46 -1.03 -4.37 12.86
N ILE A 47 -0.74 -4.22 11.57
CA ILE A 47 0.63 -4.36 11.02
C ILE A 47 1.56 -3.24 11.55
N ASP A 48 1.00 -2.06 11.78
CA ASP A 48 1.75 -0.93 12.32
C ASP A 48 2.02 -1.04 13.82
N THR A 49 1.09 -1.59 14.60
CA THR A 49 1.20 -1.69 16.07
C THR A 49 1.83 -2.98 16.56
N LYS A 50 1.67 -4.09 15.83
CA LYS A 50 2.18 -5.40 16.23
C LYS A 50 3.71 -5.42 16.17
N SER A 51 4.34 -5.85 17.26
CA SER A 51 5.74 -6.26 17.26
C SER A 51 5.84 -7.64 16.61
N PHE A 52 6.40 -7.69 15.40
CA PHE A 52 6.65 -8.96 14.71
C PHE A 52 7.94 -9.58 15.22
N ALA A 53 8.01 -10.91 15.26
CA ALA A 53 9.20 -11.64 15.68
C ALA A 53 10.44 -11.31 14.83
N SER A 54 10.24 -10.90 13.57
CA SER A 54 11.31 -10.47 12.67
C SER A 54 10.91 -9.18 11.94
N PRO A 55 11.80 -8.18 11.84
CA PRO A 55 11.58 -6.99 11.02
C PRO A 55 11.26 -7.31 9.56
N LEU A 56 11.83 -8.39 9.02
CA LEU A 56 11.55 -8.86 7.66
C LEU A 56 10.08 -9.22 7.47
N ASN A 57 9.47 -9.88 8.46
CA ASN A 57 8.05 -10.23 8.40
C ASN A 57 7.17 -8.97 8.43
N GLN A 58 7.58 -7.92 9.15
CA GLN A 58 6.85 -6.67 9.16
C GLN A 58 6.90 -5.97 7.78
N VAL A 59 8.09 -5.90 7.17
CA VAL A 59 8.26 -5.36 5.81
C VAL A 59 7.42 -6.15 4.79
N GLN A 60 7.45 -7.47 4.86
CA GLN A 60 6.64 -8.33 4.00
C GLN A 60 5.13 -8.04 4.12
N ASN A 61 4.63 -7.92 5.35
CA ASN A 61 3.21 -7.61 5.59
C ASN A 61 2.83 -6.23 5.06
N ARG A 62 3.70 -5.22 5.18
CA ARG A 62 3.47 -3.89 4.58
C ARG A 62 3.41 -3.95 3.06
N ILE A 63 4.30 -4.71 2.43
CA ILE A 63 4.31 -4.89 0.97
C ILE A 63 3.03 -5.57 0.51
N TRP A 64 2.62 -6.65 1.18
CA TRP A 64 1.35 -7.31 0.88
C TRP A 64 0.18 -6.34 1.02
N LEU A 65 0.13 -5.57 2.09
CA LEU A 65 -0.93 -4.58 2.31
C LEU A 65 -1.00 -3.57 1.16
N MET A 66 0.16 -3.07 0.70
CA MET A 66 0.20 -2.16 -0.44
C MET A 66 -0.31 -2.82 -1.72
N HIS A 67 0.09 -4.06 -2.02
CA HIS A 67 -0.36 -4.78 -3.22
C HIS A 67 -1.87 -5.08 -3.20
N TRP A 68 -2.38 -5.59 -2.08
CA TRP A 68 -3.83 -5.82 -1.90
C TRP A 68 -4.60 -4.49 -1.93
N GLY A 69 -4.03 -3.45 -1.34
CA GLY A 69 -4.57 -2.10 -1.33
C GLY A 69 -4.78 -1.52 -2.73
N LEU A 70 -3.92 -1.83 -3.71
CA LEU A 70 -4.10 -1.34 -5.09
C LEU A 70 -5.47 -1.75 -5.68
N TYR A 71 -5.94 -2.98 -5.44
CA TYR A 71 -7.26 -3.42 -5.90
C TYR A 71 -8.37 -2.56 -5.34
N ILE A 72 -8.27 -2.17 -4.08
CA ILE A 72 -9.29 -1.37 -3.39
C ILE A 72 -9.19 0.09 -3.84
N PHE A 73 -7.99 0.67 -3.81
CA PHE A 73 -7.78 2.09 -4.08
C PHE A 73 -8.10 2.49 -5.52
N PHE A 74 -7.91 1.61 -6.51
CA PHE A 74 -8.30 1.92 -7.89
C PHE A 74 -9.81 1.87 -8.12
N ASN A 75 -10.57 1.18 -7.26
CA ASN A 75 -12.03 1.03 -7.35
C ASN A 75 -12.80 1.90 -6.36
N HIS A 76 -12.12 2.68 -5.50
CA HIS A 76 -12.73 3.57 -4.53
C HIS A 76 -12.57 5.05 -4.94
N ASP A 77 -13.61 5.87 -4.77
CA ASP A 77 -13.67 7.26 -5.27
C ASP A 77 -12.48 8.12 -4.82
N ASN A 78 -12.05 7.97 -3.57
CA ASN A 78 -10.91 8.69 -2.99
C ASN A 78 -9.58 7.92 -3.00
N GLY A 79 -9.53 6.72 -3.58
CA GLY A 79 -8.41 5.82 -3.37
C GLY A 79 -7.07 6.32 -3.92
N ARG A 80 -7.09 7.17 -4.97
CA ARG A 80 -5.86 7.80 -5.51
C ARG A 80 -5.14 8.69 -4.49
N THR A 81 -5.91 9.46 -3.72
CA THR A 81 -5.35 10.27 -2.62
C THR A 81 -4.77 9.37 -1.55
N GLN A 82 -5.44 8.26 -1.27
CA GLN A 82 -4.99 7.33 -0.25
C GLN A 82 -3.75 6.52 -0.64
N ILE A 83 -3.57 6.19 -1.92
CA ILE A 83 -2.30 5.62 -2.41
C ILE A 83 -1.15 6.57 -2.06
N ILE A 84 -1.31 7.86 -2.36
CA ILE A 84 -0.29 8.88 -2.04
C ILE A 84 -0.06 8.94 -0.53
N GLU A 85 -1.12 8.98 0.27
CA GLU A 85 -1.00 9.10 1.74
C GLU A 85 -0.41 7.85 2.41
N LEU A 86 -0.67 6.66 1.88
CA LEU A 86 -0.15 5.41 2.43
C LEU A 86 1.28 5.13 1.96
N PHE A 87 1.53 5.15 0.65
CA PHE A 87 2.79 4.71 0.08
C PHE A 87 3.91 5.71 0.35
N ASN A 88 3.58 7.00 0.53
CA ASN A 88 4.55 8.05 0.82
C ASN A 88 4.89 8.19 2.32
N GLN A 89 4.35 7.33 3.19
CA GLN A 89 4.81 7.23 4.57
C GLN A 89 6.17 6.52 4.61
N ASP A 90 7.13 7.06 5.38
CA ASP A 90 8.53 6.56 5.43
C ASP A 90 8.64 5.04 5.56
N LYS A 91 7.86 4.44 6.47
CA LYS A 91 7.86 2.99 6.71
C LYS A 91 7.38 2.14 5.53
N TYR A 92 6.50 2.68 4.69
CA TYR A 92 5.97 2.01 3.50
C TYR A 92 6.87 2.30 2.30
N LEU A 93 7.34 3.54 2.16
CA LEU A 93 8.29 3.93 1.14
C LEU A 93 9.61 3.14 1.24
N ASN A 94 10.15 3.00 2.46
CA ASN A 94 11.33 2.17 2.70
C ASN A 94 11.09 0.71 2.29
N ALA A 95 9.87 0.17 2.51
CA ALA A 95 9.52 -1.18 2.09
C ALA A 95 9.46 -1.32 0.56
N ILE A 96 8.93 -0.29 -0.13
CA ILE A 96 8.92 -0.20 -1.60
C ILE A 96 10.36 -0.21 -2.13
N GLN A 97 11.21 0.70 -1.66
CA GLN A 97 12.60 0.85 -2.11
C GLN A 97 13.42 -0.43 -1.86
N THR A 98 13.17 -1.12 -0.75
CA THR A 98 13.96 -2.30 -0.38
C THR A 98 13.55 -3.56 -1.15
N SER A 99 12.26 -3.82 -1.34
CA SER A 99 11.81 -5.15 -1.82
C SER A 99 10.75 -5.13 -2.92
N ALA A 100 10.14 -3.99 -3.24
CA ALA A 100 9.06 -3.92 -4.24
C ALA A 100 9.06 -2.59 -5.02
N PRO A 101 10.15 -2.25 -5.75
CA PRO A 101 10.29 -0.94 -6.39
C PRO A 101 9.26 -0.71 -7.51
N HIS A 102 8.70 -1.77 -8.10
CA HIS A 102 7.64 -1.67 -9.10
C HIS A 102 6.36 -1.01 -8.57
N LEU A 103 6.17 -0.92 -7.24
CA LEU A 103 5.05 -0.17 -6.67
C LEU A 103 5.15 1.34 -6.91
N LEU A 104 6.36 1.86 -7.18
CA LEU A 104 6.58 3.28 -7.50
C LEU A 104 5.77 3.73 -8.71
N ARG A 105 5.53 2.86 -9.70
CA ARG A 105 4.72 3.20 -10.89
C ARG A 105 3.31 3.63 -10.48
N TYR A 106 2.70 2.96 -9.50
CA TYR A 106 1.34 3.24 -9.08
C TYR A 106 1.29 4.56 -8.31
N LEU A 107 2.29 4.81 -7.46
CA LEU A 107 2.44 6.09 -6.77
C LEU A 107 2.64 7.24 -7.78
N ALA A 108 3.45 7.05 -8.81
CA ALA A 108 3.63 8.01 -9.90
C ALA A 108 2.32 8.28 -10.64
N THR A 109 1.58 7.24 -11.03
CA THR A 109 0.26 7.44 -11.67
C THR A 109 -0.73 8.16 -10.77
N ALA A 110 -0.73 7.87 -9.45
CA ALA A 110 -1.59 8.55 -8.50
C ALA A 110 -1.27 10.05 -8.41
N PHE A 111 0.02 10.43 -8.40
CA PHE A 111 0.43 11.84 -8.45
C PHE A 111 0.06 12.54 -9.76
N ILE A 112 0.25 11.89 -10.91
CA ILE A 112 -0.08 12.46 -12.22
C ILE A 112 -1.58 12.79 -12.31
N VAL A 113 -2.42 11.88 -11.82
CA VAL A 113 -3.88 12.06 -11.86
C VAL A 113 -4.34 13.07 -10.79
N ASN A 114 -3.64 13.18 -9.66
CA ASN A 114 -4.02 14.07 -8.56
C ASN A 114 -3.27 15.42 -8.57
N LYS A 115 -3.79 16.38 -9.36
CA LYS A 115 -3.18 17.71 -9.56
C LYS A 115 -3.03 18.57 -8.29
N ARG A 116 -3.71 18.22 -7.19
CA ARG A 116 -3.71 19.02 -5.93
C ARG A 116 -2.52 18.72 -5.00
N ARG A 117 -1.70 17.70 -5.27
CA ARG A 117 -0.60 17.25 -4.39
C ARG A 117 0.81 17.61 -4.90
N ARG A 118 0.96 18.74 -5.61
CA ARG A 118 2.25 19.17 -6.20
C ARG A 118 3.45 19.24 -5.23
N PRO A 119 3.31 19.67 -3.96
CA PRO A 119 4.46 19.69 -3.03
C PRO A 119 5.00 18.28 -2.75
N GLN A 120 4.12 17.32 -2.52
CA GLN A 120 4.48 15.91 -2.28
C GLN A 120 5.09 15.27 -3.53
N LEU A 121 4.64 15.66 -4.72
CA LEU A 121 5.26 15.23 -5.98
C LEU A 121 6.74 15.64 -6.05
N LYS A 122 7.11 16.87 -5.64
CA LYS A 122 8.52 17.28 -5.66
C LYS A 122 9.41 16.42 -4.77
N GLU A 123 8.93 16.03 -3.59
CA GLU A 123 9.65 15.11 -2.71
C GLU A 123 9.73 13.71 -3.34
N PHE A 124 8.65 13.23 -3.96
CA PHE A 124 8.63 11.96 -4.69
C PHE A 124 9.61 11.93 -5.87
N ILE A 125 9.82 13.05 -6.60
CA ILE A 125 10.83 13.12 -7.66
C ILE A 125 12.25 12.85 -7.12
N LYS A 126 12.58 13.30 -5.91
CA LYS A 126 13.88 12.98 -5.29
C LYS A 126 14.04 11.48 -5.04
N VAL A 127 12.96 10.81 -4.65
CA VAL A 127 12.95 9.34 -4.47
C VAL A 127 13.17 8.64 -5.82
N ILE A 128 12.51 9.09 -6.88
CA ILE A 128 12.72 8.55 -8.24
C ILE A 128 14.19 8.68 -8.66
N GLN A 129 14.82 9.84 -8.41
CA GLN A 129 16.23 10.04 -8.74
C GLN A 129 17.15 9.08 -7.99
N GLN A 130 16.87 8.84 -6.70
CA GLN A 130 17.63 7.89 -5.88
C GLN A 130 17.46 6.46 -6.39
N GLU A 131 16.26 6.05 -6.79
CA GLU A 131 15.94 4.68 -7.23
C GLU A 131 16.22 4.40 -8.71
N HIS A 132 16.61 5.42 -9.48
CA HIS A 132 16.76 5.33 -10.94
C HIS A 132 17.75 4.24 -11.42
N TYR A 133 18.75 3.90 -10.59
CA TYR A 133 19.70 2.84 -10.91
C TYR A 133 19.10 1.43 -10.72
N SER A 134 18.11 1.30 -9.83
CA SER A 134 17.56 0.02 -9.38
C SER A 134 16.35 -0.39 -10.22
N TYR A 135 15.50 0.56 -10.60
CA TYR A 135 14.25 0.28 -11.30
C TYR A 135 13.97 1.29 -12.42
N LYS A 136 13.63 0.76 -13.60
CA LYS A 136 13.27 1.53 -14.79
C LYS A 136 11.86 1.20 -15.23
N ASP A 137 11.04 2.24 -15.38
CA ASP A 137 9.66 2.15 -15.89
C ASP A 137 9.35 3.44 -16.67
N PRO A 138 8.69 3.34 -17.85
CA PRO A 138 8.43 4.52 -18.68
C PRO A 138 7.66 5.64 -18.00
N ILE A 139 6.77 5.33 -17.03
CA ILE A 139 5.99 6.35 -16.31
C ILE A 139 6.89 7.09 -15.31
N ILE A 140 7.81 6.38 -14.68
CA ILE A 140 8.80 6.94 -13.76
C ILE A 140 9.81 7.79 -14.52
N GLU A 141 10.31 7.29 -15.64
CA GLU A 141 11.22 8.02 -16.53
C GLU A 141 10.56 9.28 -17.10
N PHE A 142 9.30 9.21 -17.50
CA PHE A 142 8.53 10.37 -17.92
C PHE A 142 8.52 11.47 -16.86
N LEU A 143 8.25 11.13 -15.59
CA LEU A 143 8.28 12.11 -14.49
C LEU A 143 9.69 12.66 -14.24
N ALA A 144 10.71 11.81 -14.33
CA ALA A 144 12.10 12.27 -14.22
C ALA A 144 12.42 13.29 -15.32
N CYS A 145 12.15 12.98 -16.59
CA CYS A 145 12.41 13.89 -17.71
C CYS A 145 11.65 15.22 -17.60
N VAL A 146 10.43 15.22 -17.05
CA VAL A 146 9.62 16.45 -16.93
C VAL A 146 10.10 17.35 -15.79
N PHE A 147 10.59 16.79 -14.69
CA PHE A 147 10.86 17.54 -13.45
C PHE A 147 12.33 17.65 -13.03
N VAL A 148 13.23 16.90 -13.66
CA VAL A 148 14.66 16.79 -13.26
C VAL A 148 15.63 17.50 -14.22
N ASN A 149 15.14 18.04 -15.34
CA ASN A 149 15.97 18.83 -16.26
C ASN A 149 16.61 20.05 -15.59
#